data_AF-A0AA51CC42-F1
#
_entry.id   AF-A0AA51CC42-F1
#
_cell.length_a   1.000
_cell.length_b   1.000
_cell.length_c   1.000
_cell.angle_alpha   90.00
_cell.angle_beta   90.00
_cell.angle_gamma   90.00
#
_symmetry.space_group_name_H-M   'P 1'
#
loop_
_entity.id
_entity.type
_entity.pdbx_description
1 polymer ?
#
loop_
_entity_poly.entity_id
_entity_poly.type
_entity_poly.pdbx_seq_one_letter_code
_entity_poly.pdbx_strand_id
1 'polypeptide(L)'
;MKKLLLLLLGCIFLTSCTIKEEQNYSISAGVSQPMIRQATLAVVGDIMVHDYQYQEAYDSATDTYNFMHNFQDMKKYFDGYDLVLGNLELTFGGKERGYASFPCFNTPDSFLDAVKDAGFDVLTTANNHSMDTGKKGLIRTLDKLDEYGIEHMGTYRSQEERDKILIKEVNGIKIAFLSYTYGTNGIPVPDAYLVNLIDHEQMTADIKRAKGKADVVVVMPHMGNEYESYTRDVFKEWADLMFISGADIVLASHPHVLQPMEYVKIDHGDGVHDGFIIYSLGNFISSQTTPPRNASIVLHLTIEQVGSAPPNVKEVSFVPIWTQFRNAQDKNHFVVRSVYEMLTLEQSEKDNLVRRKDQKRLEEVHQETASFLLDKEVPLSQIQEEYVFEK
;
A
#
# COMPACT_ATOMS: atom_id res chain seq x y z
N MET A 1 -64.64 43.80 -93.55
CA MET A 1 -64.86 42.38 -93.20
C MET A 1 -63.74 41.91 -92.28
N LYS A 2 -64.11 41.44 -91.07
CA LYS A 2 -63.43 40.46 -90.20
C LYS A 2 -61.92 40.62 -89.83
N LYS A 3 -61.71 40.74 -88.50
CA LYS A 3 -60.79 39.95 -87.62
C LYS A 3 -59.27 40.23 -87.75
N LEU A 4 -58.41 40.11 -86.72
CA LEU A 4 -58.50 39.91 -85.27
C LEU A 4 -57.05 40.12 -84.73
N LEU A 5 -56.98 40.67 -83.52
CA LEU A 5 -55.87 40.81 -82.56
C LEU A 5 -54.80 39.69 -82.55
N LEU A 6 -53.52 40.04 -82.32
CA LEU A 6 -52.66 39.38 -81.31
C LEU A 6 -51.41 40.24 -80.99
N LEU A 7 -51.30 40.66 -79.72
CA LEU A 7 -50.09 41.23 -79.10
C LEU A 7 -49.11 40.09 -78.73
N LEU A 8 -47.81 40.30 -78.93
CA LEU A 8 -46.75 39.51 -78.28
C LEU A 8 -45.86 40.45 -77.45
N LEU A 9 -46.00 40.35 -76.13
CA LEU A 9 -45.10 40.96 -75.15
C LEU A 9 -43.81 40.13 -75.03
N GLY A 10 -42.68 40.83 -74.91
CA GLY A 10 -41.37 40.24 -74.64
C GLY A 10 -41.16 39.84 -73.18
N CYS A 11 -40.24 38.90 -72.98
CA CYS A 11 -39.62 38.60 -71.69
C CYS A 11 -38.10 38.53 -71.90
N ILE A 12 -37.40 39.51 -71.35
CA ILE A 12 -35.93 39.51 -71.18
C ILE A 12 -35.67 38.89 -69.81
N PHE A 13 -34.98 37.74 -69.78
CA PHE A 13 -34.52 37.12 -68.54
C PHE A 13 -33.22 37.79 -68.08
N LEU A 14 -33.30 38.52 -66.96
CA LEU A 14 -32.13 38.96 -66.19
C LEU A 14 -31.73 37.84 -65.23
N THR A 15 -30.56 37.25 -65.44
CA THR A 15 -29.94 36.31 -64.49
C THR A 15 -29.29 37.11 -63.36
N SER A 16 -29.80 37.00 -62.13
CA SER A 16 -29.15 37.55 -60.95
C SER A 16 -28.00 36.64 -60.52
N CYS A 17 -26.81 37.22 -60.41
CA CYS A 17 -25.64 36.57 -59.84
C CYS A 17 -25.75 36.70 -58.31
N THR A 18 -26.12 35.63 -57.63
CA THR A 18 -26.14 35.57 -56.16
C THR A 18 -24.72 35.25 -55.68
N ILE A 19 -24.10 36.21 -55.00
CA ILE A 19 -22.85 36.01 -54.26
C ILE A 19 -23.19 35.09 -53.08
N LYS A 20 -22.66 33.86 -53.08
CA LYS A 20 -22.73 32.96 -51.92
C LYS A 20 -21.80 33.52 -50.85
N GLU A 21 -22.34 33.88 -49.69
CA GLU A 21 -21.56 34.12 -48.48
C GLU A 21 -20.74 32.86 -48.15
N GLU A 22 -19.42 33.01 -48.09
CA GLU A 22 -18.55 32.00 -47.49
C GLU A 22 -18.86 31.95 -45.98
N GLN A 23 -19.50 30.87 -45.54
CA GLN A 23 -19.58 30.54 -44.13
C GLN A 23 -18.18 30.26 -43.60
N ASN A 24 -17.60 31.24 -42.91
CA ASN A 24 -16.45 31.04 -42.05
C ASN A 24 -16.85 30.10 -40.91
N TYR A 25 -16.57 28.81 -41.09
CA TYR A 25 -16.56 27.85 -39.99
C TYR A 25 -15.34 28.15 -39.12
N SER A 26 -15.52 28.96 -38.08
CA SER A 26 -14.57 28.97 -36.96
C SER A 26 -14.73 27.65 -36.22
N ILE A 27 -13.76 26.75 -36.42
CA ILE A 27 -13.59 25.64 -35.49
C ILE A 27 -13.14 26.26 -34.18
N SER A 28 -14.09 26.51 -33.27
CA SER A 28 -13.79 26.57 -31.85
C SER A 28 -13.14 25.23 -31.52
N ALA A 29 -11.81 25.20 -31.42
CA ALA A 29 -11.11 24.10 -30.79
C ALA A 29 -11.62 24.08 -29.35
N GLY A 30 -12.65 23.26 -29.09
CA GLY A 30 -13.18 23.08 -27.75
C GLY A 30 -12.00 22.74 -26.85
N VAL A 31 -11.86 23.49 -25.75
CA VAL A 31 -10.85 23.22 -24.74
C VAL A 31 -11.05 21.77 -24.31
N SER A 32 -10.16 20.87 -24.74
CA SER A 32 -10.23 19.47 -24.34
C SER A 32 -10.08 19.43 -22.83
N GLN A 33 -11.07 18.87 -22.13
CA GLN A 33 -10.96 18.61 -20.69
C GLN A 33 -9.64 17.86 -20.43
N PRO A 34 -8.85 18.26 -19.43
CA PRO A 34 -7.58 17.59 -19.15
C PRO A 34 -7.86 16.11 -18.85
N MET A 35 -7.03 15.23 -19.39
CA MET A 35 -7.10 13.79 -19.12
C MET A 35 -6.84 13.55 -17.63
N ILE A 36 -7.68 12.75 -16.98
CA ILE A 36 -7.49 12.36 -15.58
C ILE A 36 -7.03 10.90 -15.57
N ARG A 37 -5.94 10.63 -14.85
CA ARG A 37 -5.41 9.29 -14.59
C ARG A 37 -5.37 9.05 -13.09
N GLN A 38 -5.65 7.83 -12.66
CA GLN A 38 -5.60 7.44 -11.25
C GLN A 38 -4.88 6.11 -11.08
N ALA A 39 -4.16 5.99 -9.97
CA ALA A 39 -3.58 4.75 -9.50
C ALA A 39 -3.95 4.58 -8.02
N THR A 40 -4.38 3.38 -7.65
CA THR A 40 -4.82 3.08 -6.28
C THR A 40 -3.92 2.03 -5.62
N LEU A 41 -3.58 2.26 -4.36
CA LEU A 41 -2.73 1.36 -3.57
C LEU A 41 -3.48 0.90 -2.32
N ALA A 42 -3.42 -0.40 -2.01
CA ALA A 42 -3.75 -0.93 -0.70
C ALA A 42 -2.46 -1.33 0.03
N VAL A 43 -2.29 -0.89 1.28
CA VAL A 43 -1.03 -1.01 2.00
C VAL A 43 -1.28 -1.54 3.41
N VAL A 44 -0.50 -2.53 3.81
CA VAL A 44 -0.54 -3.07 5.17
C VAL A 44 0.82 -2.97 5.85
N GLY A 45 0.84 -3.12 7.17
CA GLY A 45 2.06 -3.12 7.97
C GLY A 45 2.82 -4.44 8.00
N ASP A 46 3.38 -4.77 9.16
CA ASP A 46 4.32 -5.89 9.32
C ASP A 46 3.63 -7.24 9.19
N ILE A 47 4.18 -8.09 8.32
CA ILE A 47 3.70 -9.45 8.05
C ILE A 47 4.67 -10.43 8.72
N MET A 48 4.28 -10.93 9.89
CA MET A 48 5.11 -11.81 10.71
C MET A 48 4.39 -13.07 11.16
N VAL A 49 5.16 -14.15 11.31
CA VAL A 49 4.66 -15.43 11.81
C VAL A 49 5.57 -15.94 12.94
N HIS A 50 4.97 -16.20 14.09
CA HIS A 50 5.64 -16.66 15.29
C HIS A 50 5.25 -18.11 15.63
N ASP A 51 5.83 -18.64 16.71
CA ASP A 51 5.67 -20.01 17.20
C ASP A 51 4.20 -20.43 17.42
N TYR A 52 3.35 -19.59 18.01
CA TYR A 52 1.93 -19.93 18.20
C TYR A 52 1.17 -20.07 16.87
N GLN A 53 1.54 -19.30 15.85
CA GLN A 53 0.98 -19.41 14.50
C GLN A 53 1.50 -20.67 13.80
N TYR A 54 2.77 -21.00 13.96
CA TYR A 54 3.33 -22.27 13.45
C TYR A 54 2.63 -23.48 14.05
N GLN A 55 2.38 -23.45 15.37
CA GLN A 55 1.68 -24.54 16.06
C GLN A 55 0.23 -24.69 15.59
N GLU A 56 -0.47 -23.58 15.32
CA GLU A 56 -1.82 -23.63 14.76
C GLU A 56 -1.83 -24.18 13.33
N ALA A 57 -0.92 -23.69 12.48
CA ALA A 57 -0.90 -24.02 11.07
C ALA A 57 -0.40 -25.45 10.80
N TYR A 58 0.27 -26.09 11.76
CA TYR A 58 0.89 -27.40 11.56
C TYR A 58 -0.10 -28.57 11.62
N ASP A 59 -0.11 -29.38 10.58
CA ASP A 59 -0.80 -30.67 10.53
C ASP A 59 0.19 -31.82 10.74
N SER A 60 0.10 -32.46 11.91
CA SER A 60 0.94 -33.60 12.29
C SER A 60 0.70 -34.87 11.46
N ALA A 61 -0.46 -35.01 10.82
CA ALA A 61 -0.77 -36.19 10.01
C ALA A 61 -0.07 -36.13 8.64
N THR A 62 0.15 -34.94 8.10
CA THR A 62 0.78 -34.71 6.80
C THR A 62 2.19 -34.12 6.89
N ASP A 63 2.61 -33.66 8.06
CA ASP A 63 3.87 -32.93 8.30
C ASP A 63 3.99 -31.65 7.45
N THR A 64 2.87 -30.92 7.32
CA THR A 64 2.75 -29.68 6.53
C THR A 64 2.19 -28.52 7.35
N TYR A 65 2.34 -27.30 6.84
CA TYR A 65 1.77 -26.09 7.44
C TYR A 65 0.73 -25.47 6.50
N ASN A 66 -0.39 -24.98 7.03
CA ASN A 66 -1.43 -24.28 6.29
C ASN A 66 -1.81 -22.96 6.97
N PHE A 67 -1.53 -21.84 6.30
CA PHE A 67 -1.80 -20.48 6.79
C PHE A 67 -2.94 -19.78 6.05
N MET A 68 -3.67 -20.47 5.17
CA MET A 68 -4.67 -19.84 4.29
C MET A 68 -5.75 -19.06 5.06
N HIS A 69 -6.11 -19.55 6.26
CA HIS A 69 -7.12 -18.92 7.09
C HIS A 69 -6.68 -17.53 7.64
N ASN A 70 -5.38 -17.24 7.68
CA ASN A 70 -4.84 -16.01 8.27
C ASN A 70 -5.43 -14.74 7.62
N PHE A 71 -5.67 -14.80 6.30
CA PHE A 71 -6.09 -13.65 5.49
C PHE A 71 -7.42 -13.86 4.75
N GLN A 72 -8.16 -14.92 5.08
CA GLN A 72 -9.39 -15.33 4.37
C GLN A 72 -10.45 -14.22 4.26
N ASP A 73 -10.45 -13.28 5.20
CA ASP A 73 -11.42 -12.17 5.27
C ASP A 73 -10.89 -10.86 4.64
N MET A 74 -9.61 -10.82 4.23
CA MET A 74 -8.91 -9.59 3.84
C MET A 74 -8.95 -9.29 2.35
N LYS A 75 -9.10 -10.32 1.51
CA LYS A 75 -9.05 -10.18 0.03
C LYS A 75 -9.98 -9.07 -0.50
N LYS A 76 -11.18 -8.94 0.06
CA LYS A 76 -12.17 -7.92 -0.33
C LYS A 76 -11.71 -6.46 -0.08
N TYR A 77 -10.79 -6.25 0.86
CA TYR A 77 -10.20 -4.94 1.12
C TYR A 77 -9.01 -4.65 0.19
N PHE A 78 -8.58 -5.64 -0.59
CA PHE A 78 -7.54 -5.49 -1.61
C PHE A 78 -8.14 -5.48 -3.02
N ASP A 79 -9.27 -6.16 -3.23
CA ASP A 79 -9.97 -6.23 -4.50
C ASP A 79 -10.35 -4.83 -5.01
N GLY A 80 -9.97 -4.53 -6.26
CA GLY A 80 -10.25 -3.24 -6.90
C GLY A 80 -9.15 -2.19 -6.75
N TYR A 81 -8.11 -2.46 -5.94
CA TYR A 81 -6.88 -1.68 -5.90
C TYR A 81 -5.90 -2.15 -6.98
N ASP A 82 -5.15 -1.21 -7.57
CA ASP A 82 -4.21 -1.54 -8.65
C ASP A 82 -2.96 -2.28 -8.13
N LEU A 83 -2.53 -1.99 -6.90
CA LEU A 83 -1.37 -2.62 -6.25
C LEU A 83 -1.61 -2.83 -4.75
N VAL A 84 -1.23 -4.02 -4.24
CA VAL A 84 -1.25 -4.37 -2.82
C VAL A 84 0.18 -4.49 -2.28
N LEU A 85 0.48 -3.72 -1.22
CA LEU A 85 1.82 -3.54 -0.65
C LEU A 85 1.90 -3.99 0.81
N GLY A 86 3.07 -4.45 1.27
CA GLY A 86 3.31 -4.77 2.68
C GLY A 86 4.78 -4.93 3.07
N ASN A 87 5.07 -5.04 4.37
CA ASN A 87 6.41 -5.33 4.90
C ASN A 87 6.53 -6.82 5.30
N LEU A 88 7.36 -7.57 4.57
CA LEU A 88 7.63 -8.98 4.87
C LEU A 88 8.81 -9.09 5.83
N GLU A 89 8.52 -9.20 7.11
CA GLU A 89 9.51 -9.12 8.20
C GLU A 89 9.89 -10.51 8.73
N LEU A 90 10.30 -11.37 7.81
CA LEU A 90 10.73 -12.74 8.06
C LEU A 90 11.45 -13.29 6.82
N THR A 91 12.06 -14.47 6.97
CA THR A 91 12.82 -15.11 5.89
C THR A 91 12.38 -16.55 5.62
N PHE A 92 12.55 -17.00 4.37
CA PHE A 92 12.28 -18.36 3.91
C PHE A 92 13.60 -19.08 3.62
N GLY A 93 14.31 -19.46 4.67
CA GLY A 93 15.61 -20.13 4.62
C GLY A 93 15.56 -21.65 4.40
N GLY A 94 14.36 -22.24 4.26
CA GLY A 94 14.14 -23.65 3.94
C GLY A 94 13.96 -24.58 5.15
N LYS A 95 13.26 -25.70 4.94
CA LYS A 95 12.96 -26.72 5.98
C LYS A 95 14.22 -27.37 6.53
N GLU A 96 15.24 -27.56 5.68
CA GLU A 96 16.53 -28.18 6.02
C GLU A 96 17.32 -27.40 7.08
N ARG A 97 17.08 -26.09 7.19
CA ARG A 97 17.66 -25.23 8.24
C ARG A 97 16.89 -25.33 9.56
N GLY A 98 15.69 -25.90 9.53
CA GLY A 98 14.74 -25.91 10.63
C GLY A 98 13.96 -24.61 10.70
N TYR A 99 12.64 -24.70 10.75
CA TYR A 99 11.78 -23.54 10.93
C TYR A 99 11.99 -22.94 12.32
N ALA A 100 11.98 -21.61 12.38
CA ALA A 100 12.29 -20.86 13.58
C ALA A 100 11.41 -19.62 13.70
N SER A 101 11.08 -19.27 14.94
CA SER A 101 10.41 -18.03 15.33
C SER A 101 11.45 -17.01 15.82
N PHE A 102 10.99 -15.93 16.44
CA PHE A 102 11.82 -14.97 17.17
C PHE A 102 12.88 -15.68 18.04
N PRO A 103 14.16 -15.24 18.05
CA PRO A 103 14.66 -13.97 17.49
C PRO A 103 15.18 -14.03 16.05
N CYS A 104 15.24 -15.21 15.42
CA CYS A 104 15.70 -15.36 14.03
C CYS A 104 14.69 -16.19 13.24
N PHE A 105 13.84 -15.52 12.47
CA PHE A 105 12.76 -16.14 11.73
C PHE A 105 13.27 -16.99 10.57
N ASN A 106 12.72 -18.20 10.47
CA ASN A 106 12.77 -19.04 9.28
C ASN A 106 11.39 -19.67 9.09
N THR A 107 10.58 -19.08 8.22
CA THR A 107 9.15 -19.37 8.06
C THR A 107 8.94 -20.48 7.03
N PRO A 108 7.94 -21.37 7.23
CA PRO A 108 7.56 -22.34 6.20
C PRO A 108 7.12 -21.66 4.89
N ASP A 109 7.58 -22.18 3.75
CA ASP A 109 7.26 -21.62 2.43
C ASP A 109 5.74 -21.51 2.18
N SER A 110 4.92 -22.42 2.73
CA SER A 110 3.46 -22.41 2.56
C SER A 110 2.76 -21.21 3.17
N PHE A 111 3.46 -20.37 3.94
CA PHE A 111 2.93 -19.06 4.31
C PHE A 111 2.73 -18.16 3.08
N LEU A 112 3.57 -18.31 2.04
CA LEU A 112 3.42 -17.58 0.79
C LEU A 112 2.16 -17.98 0.01
N ASP A 113 1.60 -19.18 0.24
CA ASP A 113 0.30 -19.55 -0.33
C ASP A 113 -0.79 -18.58 0.14
N ALA A 114 -0.82 -18.28 1.44
CA ALA A 114 -1.77 -17.33 2.03
C ALA A 114 -1.51 -15.90 1.57
N VAL A 115 -0.24 -15.48 1.53
CA VAL A 115 0.15 -14.14 1.04
C VAL A 115 -0.27 -13.96 -0.42
N LYS A 116 -0.01 -14.95 -1.30
CA LYS A 116 -0.39 -14.86 -2.71
C LYS A 116 -1.90 -14.88 -2.90
N ASP A 117 -2.61 -15.73 -2.17
CA ASP A 117 -4.08 -15.82 -2.24
C ASP A 117 -4.77 -14.54 -1.80
N ALA A 118 -4.24 -13.90 -0.74
CA ALA A 118 -4.71 -12.61 -0.28
C ALA A 118 -4.62 -11.54 -1.38
N GLY A 119 -3.55 -11.55 -2.17
CA GLY A 119 -3.41 -10.70 -3.36
C GLY A 119 -2.23 -9.72 -3.32
N PHE A 120 -1.20 -9.98 -2.51
CA PHE A 120 -0.02 -9.10 -2.45
C PHE A 120 0.73 -9.06 -3.78
N ASP A 121 1.03 -7.83 -4.25
CA ASP A 121 1.76 -7.59 -5.49
C ASP A 121 3.23 -7.25 -5.24
N VAL A 122 3.50 -6.39 -4.25
CA VAL A 122 4.85 -5.92 -3.93
C VAL A 122 5.12 -5.97 -2.43
N LEU A 123 6.22 -6.59 -2.03
CA LEU A 123 6.65 -6.64 -0.63
C LEU A 123 8.02 -5.99 -0.44
N THR A 124 8.15 -5.14 0.58
CA THR A 124 9.48 -4.78 1.07
C THR A 124 10.05 -5.91 1.90
N THR A 125 11.34 -6.16 1.70
CA THR A 125 12.13 -7.14 2.46
C THR A 125 13.27 -6.48 3.22
N ALA A 126 13.45 -5.15 3.14
CA ALA A 126 14.40 -4.40 3.96
C ALA A 126 13.80 -4.10 5.33
N ASN A 127 14.23 -4.87 6.32
CA ASN A 127 13.84 -4.73 7.72
C ASN A 127 14.94 -5.32 8.61
N ASN A 128 14.77 -5.21 9.92
CA ASN A 128 15.71 -5.75 10.90
C ASN A 128 15.86 -7.28 10.84
N HIS A 129 14.90 -7.99 10.26
CA HIS A 129 14.88 -9.45 10.10
C HIS A 129 15.36 -9.95 8.73
N SER A 130 15.76 -9.08 7.80
CA SER A 130 16.25 -9.45 6.46
C SER A 130 17.39 -10.46 6.46
N MET A 131 18.19 -10.49 7.53
CA MET A 131 19.42 -11.29 7.64
C MET A 131 19.31 -12.48 8.60
N ASP A 132 18.12 -12.82 9.11
CA ASP A 132 17.92 -13.88 10.10
C ASP A 132 18.45 -15.25 9.66
N THR A 133 18.35 -15.53 8.36
CA THR A 133 18.89 -16.74 7.73
C THR A 133 20.18 -16.49 6.94
N GLY A 134 20.81 -15.33 7.14
CA GLY A 134 22.03 -14.89 6.46
C GLY A 134 21.87 -14.77 4.94
N LYS A 135 22.97 -14.48 4.24
CA LYS A 135 22.98 -14.25 2.78
C LYS A 135 22.25 -15.33 1.97
N LYS A 136 22.45 -16.61 2.30
CA LYS A 136 21.80 -17.72 1.58
C LYS A 136 20.28 -17.72 1.74
N GLY A 137 19.79 -17.47 2.95
CA GLY A 137 18.36 -17.45 3.22
C GLY A 137 17.68 -16.16 2.76
N LEU A 138 18.39 -15.03 2.75
CA LEU A 138 17.94 -13.80 2.08
C LEU A 138 17.74 -14.06 0.57
N ILE A 139 18.75 -14.58 -0.12
CA ILE A 139 18.63 -14.89 -1.56
C ILE A 139 17.47 -15.86 -1.82
N ARG A 140 17.34 -16.92 -1.01
CA ARG A 140 16.25 -17.88 -1.12
C ARG A 140 14.88 -17.25 -0.86
N THR A 141 14.79 -16.31 0.07
CA THR A 141 13.55 -15.54 0.33
C THR A 141 13.11 -14.81 -0.94
N LEU A 142 14.04 -14.14 -1.61
CA LEU A 142 13.76 -13.48 -2.88
C LEU A 142 13.36 -14.48 -3.97
N ASP A 143 14.06 -15.63 -4.07
CA ASP A 143 13.72 -16.68 -5.05
C ASP A 143 12.29 -17.20 -4.84
N LYS A 144 11.86 -17.31 -3.58
CA LYS A 144 10.48 -17.68 -3.25
C LYS A 144 9.46 -16.62 -3.60
N LEU A 145 9.76 -15.34 -3.37
CA LEU A 145 8.87 -14.27 -3.81
C LEU A 145 8.70 -14.28 -5.34
N ASP A 146 9.79 -14.48 -6.09
CA ASP A 146 9.74 -14.61 -7.55
C ASP A 146 8.95 -15.84 -8.02
N GLU A 147 9.12 -17.00 -7.36
CA GLU A 147 8.34 -18.22 -7.64
C GLU A 147 6.83 -18.01 -7.48
N TYR A 148 6.43 -17.19 -6.50
CA TYR A 148 5.03 -16.83 -6.24
C TYR A 148 4.55 -15.63 -7.06
N GLY A 149 5.43 -15.03 -7.88
CA GLY A 149 5.12 -13.84 -8.67
C GLY A 149 4.72 -12.67 -7.79
N ILE A 150 5.42 -12.48 -6.67
CA ILE A 150 5.33 -11.33 -5.78
C ILE A 150 6.60 -10.52 -5.99
N GLU A 151 6.46 -9.28 -6.45
CA GLU A 151 7.62 -8.42 -6.66
C GLU A 151 8.16 -7.95 -5.31
N HIS A 152 9.46 -7.63 -5.28
CA HIS A 152 10.10 -7.29 -4.03
C HIS A 152 11.16 -6.21 -4.20
N MET A 153 11.47 -5.52 -3.11
CA MET A 153 12.51 -4.51 -3.06
C MET A 153 13.12 -4.38 -1.66
N GLY A 154 14.28 -3.72 -1.58
CA GLY A 154 15.00 -3.44 -0.34
C GLY A 154 16.11 -4.43 -0.01
N THR A 155 16.04 -5.66 -0.53
CA THR A 155 17.14 -6.63 -0.50
C THR A 155 17.38 -7.21 -1.88
N TYR A 156 18.62 -7.62 -2.15
CA TYR A 156 19.04 -7.97 -3.52
C TYR A 156 20.11 -9.06 -3.54
N ARG A 157 20.15 -9.84 -4.62
CA ARG A 157 21.13 -10.93 -4.82
C ARG A 157 22.45 -10.43 -5.38
N SER A 158 22.43 -9.26 -6.05
CA SER A 158 23.58 -8.63 -6.68
C SER A 158 23.46 -7.11 -6.72
N GLN A 159 24.60 -6.44 -6.96
CA GLN A 159 24.63 -4.99 -7.21
C GLN A 159 23.77 -4.59 -8.43
N GLU A 160 23.80 -5.38 -9.51
CA GLU A 160 23.04 -5.09 -10.72
C GLU A 160 21.52 -5.09 -10.44
N GLU A 161 21.06 -6.01 -9.60
CA GLU A 161 19.66 -6.07 -9.16
C GLU A 161 19.31 -4.87 -8.28
N ARG A 162 20.17 -4.50 -7.33
CA ARG A 162 20.00 -3.30 -6.49
C ARG A 162 19.94 -1.99 -7.28
N ASP A 163 20.66 -1.91 -8.39
CA ASP A 163 20.72 -0.70 -9.22
C ASP A 163 19.43 -0.51 -10.05
N LYS A 164 18.63 -1.58 -10.22
CA LYS A 164 17.32 -1.56 -10.87
C LYS A 164 16.27 -1.08 -9.86
N ILE A 165 15.73 0.10 -10.10
CA ILE A 165 14.59 0.63 -9.32
C ILE A 165 13.34 -0.10 -9.77
N LEU A 166 12.58 -0.63 -8.82
CA LEU A 166 11.28 -1.21 -9.07
C LEU A 166 10.31 -0.10 -9.49
N ILE A 167 9.80 -0.16 -10.72
CA ILE A 167 8.85 0.82 -11.26
C ILE A 167 7.64 0.07 -11.80
N LYS A 168 6.44 0.43 -11.33
CA LYS A 168 5.16 -0.05 -11.86
C LYS A 168 4.50 1.05 -12.68
N GLU A 169 3.95 0.70 -13.82
CA GLU A 169 3.09 1.60 -14.58
C GLU A 169 1.64 1.19 -14.38
N VAL A 170 0.87 2.06 -13.74
CA VAL A 170 -0.55 1.85 -13.41
C VAL A 170 -1.35 2.96 -14.08
N ASN A 171 -2.26 2.59 -15.00
CA ASN A 171 -3.11 3.55 -15.72
C ASN A 171 -2.32 4.72 -16.35
N GLY A 172 -1.08 4.46 -16.78
CA GLY A 172 -0.17 5.44 -17.38
C GLY A 172 0.59 6.34 -16.39
N ILE A 173 0.51 6.07 -15.08
CA ILE A 173 1.29 6.70 -14.02
C ILE A 173 2.43 5.74 -13.64
N LYS A 174 3.68 6.20 -13.70
CA LYS A 174 4.84 5.43 -13.25
C LYS A 174 5.11 5.68 -11.78
N ILE A 175 5.10 4.62 -11.00
CA ILE A 175 5.33 4.63 -9.56
C ILE A 175 6.63 3.88 -9.27
N ALA A 176 7.63 4.56 -8.73
CA ALA A 176 8.87 3.97 -8.26
C ALA A 176 8.75 3.59 -6.78
N PHE A 177 9.25 2.41 -6.42
CA PHE A 177 9.27 1.90 -5.05
C PHE A 177 10.70 1.78 -4.55
N LEU A 178 10.96 2.31 -3.35
CA LEU A 178 12.24 2.22 -2.65
C LEU A 178 11.99 1.83 -1.19
N SER A 179 12.87 1.02 -0.60
CA SER A 179 12.80 0.68 0.81
C SER A 179 14.18 0.60 1.42
N TYR A 180 14.20 0.87 2.72
CA TYR A 180 15.41 0.95 3.53
C TYR A 180 15.10 0.47 4.95
N THR A 181 16.11 0.00 5.68
CA THR A 181 15.96 -0.35 7.09
C THR A 181 17.03 0.28 7.98
N TYR A 182 16.68 0.62 9.21
CA TYR A 182 17.62 1.17 10.19
C TYR A 182 18.77 0.20 10.54
N GLY A 183 18.58 -1.11 10.36
CA GLY A 183 19.57 -2.13 10.75
C GLY A 183 19.09 -3.55 10.51
N THR A 184 19.84 -4.52 11.02
CA THR A 184 19.62 -5.99 10.84
C THR A 184 19.77 -6.77 12.14
N ASN A 185 19.30 -6.21 13.26
CA ASN A 185 19.43 -6.79 14.61
C ASN A 185 20.88 -7.18 15.01
N GLY A 186 21.87 -6.44 14.49
CA GLY A 186 23.29 -6.70 14.72
C GLY A 186 23.87 -7.86 13.89
N ILE A 187 23.09 -8.49 13.01
CA ILE A 187 23.56 -9.51 12.09
C ILE A 187 24.32 -8.83 10.94
N PRO A 188 25.61 -9.15 10.70
CA PRO A 188 26.41 -8.49 9.67
C PRO A 188 25.83 -8.66 8.27
N VAL A 189 25.85 -7.57 7.49
CA VAL A 189 25.55 -7.57 6.06
C VAL A 189 26.88 -7.63 5.30
N PRO A 190 27.28 -8.79 4.73
CA PRO A 190 28.63 -8.98 4.20
C PRO A 190 28.90 -8.18 2.92
N ASP A 191 27.87 -7.87 2.15
CA ASP A 191 27.94 -7.05 0.94
C ASP A 191 26.87 -5.97 1.01
N ALA A 192 27.23 -4.69 0.82
CA ALA A 192 26.33 -3.56 1.00
C ALA A 192 25.06 -3.60 0.11
N TYR A 193 25.13 -4.25 -1.06
CA TYR A 193 23.98 -4.38 -1.95
C TYR A 193 22.90 -5.34 -1.41
N LEU A 194 23.21 -6.19 -0.42
CA LEU A 194 22.26 -7.21 0.05
C LEU A 194 21.05 -6.61 0.74
N VAL A 195 21.25 -5.52 1.49
CA VAL A 195 20.21 -4.86 2.27
C VAL A 195 20.40 -3.36 2.11
N ASN A 196 19.36 -2.67 1.68
CA ASN A 196 19.32 -1.22 1.69
C ASN A 196 19.23 -0.74 3.15
N LEU A 197 20.37 -0.45 3.76
CA LEU A 197 20.40 0.23 5.05
C LEU A 197 20.04 1.72 4.86
N ILE A 198 19.48 2.34 5.89
CA ILE A 198 19.30 3.79 5.94
C ILE A 198 20.69 4.43 6.06
N ASP A 199 21.24 4.79 4.91
CA ASP A 199 22.40 5.66 4.73
C ASP A 199 21.91 6.92 4.01
N HIS A 200 22.05 8.08 4.63
CA HIS A 200 21.43 9.32 4.15
C HIS A 200 21.91 9.72 2.75
N GLU A 201 23.21 9.55 2.46
CA GLU A 201 23.76 9.92 1.16
C GLU A 201 23.25 8.99 0.04
N GLN A 202 23.33 7.68 0.28
CA GLN A 202 22.88 6.67 -0.69
C GLN A 202 21.36 6.73 -0.91
N MET A 203 20.59 6.89 0.17
CA MET A 203 19.13 7.03 0.13
C MET A 203 18.72 8.27 -0.67
N THR A 204 19.33 9.43 -0.40
CA THR A 204 19.05 10.65 -1.16
C THR A 204 19.41 10.49 -2.64
N ALA A 205 20.55 9.86 -2.96
CA ALA A 205 20.95 9.63 -4.35
C ALA A 205 19.97 8.69 -5.09
N ASP A 206 19.46 7.67 -4.40
CA ASP A 206 18.48 6.72 -4.93
C ASP A 206 17.12 7.36 -5.18
N ILE A 207 16.60 8.13 -4.22
CA ILE A 207 15.30 8.81 -4.36
C ILE A 207 15.37 9.80 -5.53
N LYS A 208 16.46 10.57 -5.66
CA LYS A 208 16.66 11.45 -6.82
C LYS A 208 16.70 10.70 -8.14
N ARG A 209 17.36 9.53 -8.17
CA ARG A 209 17.40 8.65 -9.36
C ARG A 209 16.01 8.11 -9.70
N ALA A 210 15.20 7.78 -8.70
CA ALA A 210 13.82 7.33 -8.87
C ALA A 210 12.93 8.45 -9.43
N LYS A 211 13.01 9.65 -8.85
CA LYS A 211 12.21 10.81 -9.29
C LYS A 211 12.48 11.20 -10.75
N GLY A 212 13.72 11.00 -11.22
CA GLY A 212 14.05 11.20 -12.64
C GLY A 212 13.49 10.15 -13.60
N LYS A 213 12.87 9.07 -13.12
CA LYS A 213 12.39 7.92 -13.93
C LYS A 213 10.91 7.61 -13.75
N ALA A 214 10.27 8.16 -12.74
CA ALA A 214 8.88 7.89 -12.37
C ALA A 214 8.13 9.18 -12.06
N ASP A 215 6.80 9.14 -12.19
CA ASP A 215 5.93 10.27 -11.88
C ASP A 215 5.75 10.40 -10.35
N VAL A 216 5.69 9.26 -9.66
CA VAL A 216 5.51 9.13 -8.21
C VAL A 216 6.64 8.29 -7.61
N VAL A 217 7.17 8.70 -6.46
CA VAL A 217 8.14 7.93 -5.67
C VAL A 217 7.55 7.59 -4.30
N VAL A 218 7.40 6.28 -4.06
CA VAL A 218 6.96 5.70 -2.79
C VAL A 218 8.18 5.13 -2.06
N VAL A 219 8.42 5.60 -0.83
CA VAL A 219 9.48 5.10 0.04
C VAL A 219 8.87 4.33 1.21
N MET A 220 9.31 3.09 1.44
CA MET A 220 8.85 2.24 2.55
C MET A 220 10.00 2.00 3.54
N PRO A 221 10.27 2.94 4.47
CA PRO A 221 11.33 2.76 5.44
C PRO A 221 10.88 1.87 6.61
N HIS A 222 11.77 1.00 7.06
CA HIS A 222 11.64 0.25 8.29
C HIS A 222 12.44 0.98 9.38
N MET A 223 11.75 1.80 10.18
CA MET A 223 12.33 2.77 11.11
C MET A 223 11.39 3.06 12.29
N GLY A 224 11.91 3.54 13.41
CA GLY A 224 11.12 3.81 14.61
C GLY A 224 11.74 3.17 15.84
N ASN A 225 11.03 3.22 16.97
CA ASN A 225 11.30 2.30 18.07
C ASN A 225 10.08 1.43 18.29
N GLU A 226 10.33 0.16 18.56
CA GLU A 226 9.28 -0.79 18.88
C GLU A 226 8.37 -0.27 19.99
N TYR A 227 7.06 -0.36 19.73
CA TYR A 227 5.96 -0.15 20.65
C TYR A 227 5.72 1.29 21.10
N GLU A 228 6.39 2.27 20.49
CA GLU A 228 6.05 3.68 20.67
C GLU A 228 4.94 4.08 19.70
N SER A 229 3.78 4.50 20.22
CA SER A 229 2.65 5.00 19.40
C SER A 229 2.80 6.47 18.97
N TYR A 230 4.01 7.04 19.11
CA TYR A 230 4.32 8.41 18.74
C TYR A 230 5.65 8.44 17.98
N THR A 231 5.76 9.37 17.04
CA THR A 231 6.97 9.52 16.23
C THR A 231 7.97 10.44 16.93
N ARG A 232 9.19 9.95 17.17
CA ARG A 232 10.31 10.80 17.64
C ARG A 232 10.84 11.69 16.52
N ASP A 233 11.37 12.85 16.88
CA ASP A 233 11.85 13.85 15.93
C ASP A 233 12.89 13.32 14.94
N VAL A 234 13.80 12.44 15.37
CA VAL A 234 14.79 11.80 14.47
C VAL A 234 14.15 11.06 13.28
N PHE A 235 12.99 10.42 13.47
CA PHE A 235 12.30 9.71 12.38
C PHE A 235 11.49 10.67 11.50
N LYS A 236 11.05 11.80 12.05
CA LYS A 236 10.49 12.91 11.26
C LYS A 236 11.57 13.53 10.36
N GLU A 237 12.76 13.78 10.91
CA GLU A 237 13.91 14.28 10.15
C GLU A 237 14.30 13.34 8.99
N TRP A 238 14.22 12.01 9.20
CA TRP A 238 14.48 11.04 8.13
C TRP A 238 13.40 11.08 7.06
N ALA A 239 12.13 11.19 7.43
CA ALA A 239 11.02 11.36 6.49
C ALA A 239 11.14 12.67 5.69
N ASP A 240 11.45 13.78 6.37
CA ASP A 240 11.69 15.08 5.73
C ASP A 240 12.82 14.99 4.70
N LEU A 241 13.92 14.29 5.03
CA LEU A 241 15.00 14.05 4.08
C LEU A 241 14.53 13.25 2.85
N MET A 242 13.66 12.26 3.02
CA MET A 242 13.09 11.49 1.90
C MET A 242 12.24 12.39 0.99
N PHE A 243 11.35 13.20 1.56
CA PHE A 243 10.54 14.17 0.81
C PHE A 243 11.41 15.19 0.09
N ILE A 244 12.36 15.84 0.76
CA ILE A 244 13.30 16.79 0.15
C ILE A 244 14.13 16.14 -0.98
N SER A 245 14.36 14.83 -0.91
CA SER A 245 15.12 14.09 -1.92
C SER A 245 14.30 13.72 -3.16
N GLY A 246 12.96 13.87 -3.14
CA GLY A 246 12.09 13.56 -4.27
C GLY A 246 11.01 12.51 -3.99
N ALA A 247 10.83 12.06 -2.74
CA ALA A 247 9.72 11.19 -2.38
C ALA A 247 8.39 11.95 -2.44
N ASP A 248 7.32 11.26 -2.81
CA ASP A 248 5.94 11.78 -2.80
C ASP A 248 5.12 11.11 -1.69
N ILE A 249 5.43 9.86 -1.35
CA ILE A 249 4.75 9.06 -0.33
C ILE A 249 5.78 8.33 0.54
N VAL A 250 5.61 8.37 1.86
CA VAL A 250 6.42 7.61 2.83
C VAL A 250 5.52 6.69 3.66
N LEU A 251 5.76 5.38 3.59
CA LEU A 251 4.95 4.34 4.25
C LEU A 251 5.84 3.53 5.20
N ALA A 252 5.93 3.99 6.45
CA ALA A 252 6.87 3.41 7.39
C ALA A 252 6.31 2.19 8.15
N SER A 253 7.23 1.38 8.66
CA SER A 253 7.03 0.14 9.43
C SER A 253 8.08 0.03 10.53
N HIS A 254 7.99 -0.99 11.41
CA HIS A 254 8.90 -1.34 12.53
C HIS A 254 8.32 -1.17 13.95
N PRO A 255 7.63 -0.07 14.31
CA PRO A 255 7.14 0.09 15.68
C PRO A 255 6.16 -0.99 16.15
N HIS A 256 5.61 -1.81 15.23
CA HIS A 256 4.61 -2.85 15.50
C HIS A 256 3.31 -2.34 16.16
N VAL A 257 3.13 -1.02 16.18
CA VAL A 257 1.96 -0.29 16.64
C VAL A 257 1.73 0.87 15.68
N LEU A 258 0.50 1.37 15.60
CA LEU A 258 0.22 2.54 14.76
C LEU A 258 0.96 3.78 15.27
N GLN A 259 1.46 4.57 14.33
CA GLN A 259 1.94 5.93 14.56
C GLN A 259 1.17 6.90 13.66
N PRO A 260 1.21 8.22 13.93
CA PRO A 260 0.44 9.21 13.19
C PRO A 260 0.68 9.18 11.68
N MET A 261 -0.26 9.76 10.94
CA MET A 261 -0.19 9.98 9.50
C MET A 261 -0.58 11.41 9.16
N GLU A 262 -0.01 11.95 8.08
CA GLU A 262 -0.09 13.37 7.74
C GLU A 262 -0.06 13.55 6.22
N TYR A 263 -0.84 14.51 5.71
CA TYR A 263 -0.57 15.08 4.39
C TYR A 263 0.57 16.07 4.49
N VAL A 264 1.46 16.06 3.50
CA VAL A 264 2.62 16.95 3.45
C VAL A 264 2.56 17.74 2.15
N LYS A 265 2.78 19.06 2.21
CA LYS A 265 2.94 19.88 1.00
C LYS A 265 4.36 19.72 0.47
N ILE A 266 4.48 19.33 -0.78
CA ILE A 266 5.74 19.02 -1.44
C ILE A 266 5.90 19.88 -2.69
N ASP A 267 7.13 20.31 -2.98
CA ASP A 267 7.50 20.99 -4.22
C ASP A 267 8.85 20.46 -4.70
N HIS A 268 8.83 19.68 -5.78
CA HIS A 268 10.03 19.12 -6.42
C HIS A 268 10.52 19.98 -7.60
N GLY A 269 10.02 21.22 -7.73
CA GLY A 269 10.30 22.12 -8.85
C GLY A 269 9.31 22.01 -10.02
N ASP A 270 8.29 21.17 -9.90
CA ASP A 270 7.18 20.98 -10.84
C ASP A 270 5.83 21.54 -10.31
N GLY A 271 5.86 22.14 -9.11
CA GLY A 271 4.72 22.78 -8.47
C GLY A 271 4.32 22.09 -7.16
N VAL A 272 3.60 22.85 -6.33
CA VAL A 272 3.16 22.36 -5.02
C VAL A 272 2.04 21.34 -5.18
N HIS A 273 2.21 20.17 -4.57
CA HIS A 273 1.21 19.10 -4.50
C HIS A 273 1.21 18.43 -3.12
N ASP A 274 0.19 17.62 -2.86
CA ASP A 274 0.06 16.82 -1.66
C ASP A 274 0.80 15.49 -1.80
N GLY A 275 1.78 15.29 -0.92
CA GLY A 275 2.28 13.97 -0.56
C GLY A 275 1.68 13.47 0.74
N PHE A 276 2.15 12.31 1.18
CA PHE A 276 1.59 11.63 2.34
C PHE A 276 2.63 10.84 3.11
N ILE A 277 2.50 10.83 4.44
CA ILE A 277 3.26 9.95 5.31
C ILE A 277 2.36 9.24 6.32
N ILE A 278 2.67 7.97 6.58
CA ILE A 278 2.33 7.29 7.84
C ILE A 278 3.61 6.77 8.47
N TYR A 279 3.81 7.07 9.76
CA TYR A 279 5.06 6.71 10.46
C TYR A 279 5.12 5.27 10.95
N SER A 280 3.97 4.58 11.01
CA SER A 280 3.89 3.13 11.22
C SER A 280 2.49 2.63 10.96
N LEU A 281 2.37 1.58 10.16
CA LEU A 281 1.11 0.86 9.90
C LEU A 281 0.78 -0.18 10.99
N GLY A 282 1.70 -0.49 11.90
CA GLY A 282 1.55 -1.56 12.89
C GLY A 282 1.71 -2.96 12.30
N ASN A 283 1.30 -3.99 13.05
CA ASN A 283 1.34 -5.37 12.57
C ASN A 283 0.10 -5.67 11.72
N PHE A 284 0.28 -6.02 10.44
CA PHE A 284 -0.80 -6.64 9.68
C PHE A 284 -1.16 -8.01 10.27
N ILE A 285 -0.13 -8.81 10.57
CA ILE A 285 -0.29 -10.06 11.32
C ILE A 285 0.98 -10.36 12.13
N SER A 286 0.82 -10.79 13.37
CA SER A 286 1.90 -11.30 14.22
C SER A 286 1.33 -12.15 15.36
N SER A 287 2.19 -12.66 16.25
CA SER A 287 1.77 -13.20 17.56
C SER A 287 2.26 -12.32 18.72
N GLN A 288 2.45 -11.03 18.49
CA GLN A 288 2.80 -10.09 19.56
C GLN A 288 1.52 -9.73 20.33
N THR A 289 1.17 -10.53 21.35
CA THR A 289 -0.20 -10.52 21.89
C THR A 289 -0.55 -9.39 22.86
N THR A 290 0.37 -8.48 23.15
CA THR A 290 0.14 -7.37 24.08
C THR A 290 -0.41 -6.15 23.32
N PRO A 291 -1.54 -5.54 23.75
CA PRO A 291 -2.02 -4.30 23.18
C PRO A 291 -0.95 -3.18 23.21
N PRO A 292 -0.95 -2.27 22.22
CA PRO A 292 -1.89 -2.18 21.09
C PRO A 292 -1.44 -2.98 19.84
N ARG A 293 -0.50 -3.92 19.97
CA ARG A 293 0.22 -4.57 18.83
C ARG A 293 -0.63 -5.48 17.93
N ASN A 294 -1.92 -5.60 18.24
CA ASN A 294 -2.90 -6.32 17.45
C ASN A 294 -3.97 -5.41 16.82
N ALA A 295 -3.81 -4.10 16.95
CA ALA A 295 -4.54 -3.06 16.23
C ALA A 295 -3.69 -2.59 15.04
N SER A 296 -4.29 -2.54 13.85
CA SER A 296 -3.63 -2.11 12.62
C SER A 296 -4.68 -1.57 11.64
N ILE A 297 -4.25 -1.17 10.45
CA ILE A 297 -5.14 -0.77 9.36
C ILE A 297 -4.77 -1.49 8.05
N VAL A 298 -5.73 -1.54 7.13
CA VAL A 298 -5.43 -1.51 5.69
C VAL A 298 -5.54 -0.05 5.25
N LEU A 299 -4.46 0.52 4.74
CA LEU A 299 -4.41 1.88 4.23
C LEU A 299 -4.69 1.87 2.73
N HIS A 300 -5.57 2.75 2.28
CA HIS A 300 -5.91 2.95 0.88
C HIS A 300 -5.47 4.34 0.43
N LEU A 301 -4.82 4.40 -0.73
CA LEU A 301 -4.32 5.63 -1.32
C LEU A 301 -4.81 5.75 -2.75
N THR A 302 -5.34 6.92 -3.10
CA THR A 302 -5.62 7.29 -4.50
C THR A 302 -4.68 8.39 -4.93
N ILE A 303 -3.86 8.08 -5.93
CA ILE A 303 -3.00 9.04 -6.62
C ILE A 303 -3.71 9.49 -7.89
N GLU A 304 -3.84 10.79 -8.10
CA GLU A 304 -4.45 11.36 -9.29
C GLU A 304 -3.48 12.26 -10.05
N GLN A 305 -3.50 12.17 -11.37
CA GLN A 305 -2.80 13.10 -12.25
C GLN A 305 -3.78 13.72 -13.25
N VAL A 306 -3.81 15.05 -13.30
CA VAL A 306 -4.69 15.83 -14.18
C VAL A 306 -3.87 16.52 -15.26
N GLY A 307 -4.04 16.09 -16.51
CA GLY A 307 -3.29 16.59 -17.65
C GLY A 307 -1.78 16.37 -17.47
N SER A 308 -1.01 17.45 -17.50
CA SER A 308 0.44 17.45 -17.30
C SER A 308 0.87 17.93 -15.91
N ALA A 309 -0.07 18.10 -14.97
CA ALA A 309 0.26 18.46 -13.60
C ALA A 309 1.04 17.32 -12.91
N PRO A 310 1.84 17.61 -11.88
CA PRO A 310 2.41 16.56 -11.04
C PRO A 310 1.30 15.69 -10.44
N PRO A 311 1.52 14.36 -10.30
CA PRO A 311 0.59 13.52 -9.55
C PRO A 311 0.43 14.01 -8.12
N ASN A 312 -0.75 13.82 -7.57
CA ASN A 312 -1.12 14.29 -6.24
C ASN A 312 -1.76 13.14 -5.45
N VAL A 313 -1.45 13.03 -4.15
CA VAL A 313 -2.21 12.16 -3.24
C VAL A 313 -3.59 12.79 -3.04
N LYS A 314 -4.56 12.28 -3.78
CA LYS A 314 -5.92 12.83 -3.84
C LYS A 314 -6.70 12.48 -2.59
N GLU A 315 -6.68 11.21 -2.23
CA GLU A 315 -7.47 10.64 -1.15
C GLU A 315 -6.66 9.60 -0.41
N VAL A 316 -6.82 9.60 0.91
CA VAL A 316 -6.28 8.64 1.85
C VAL A 316 -7.46 8.14 2.66
N SER A 317 -7.64 6.84 2.75
CA SER A 317 -8.63 6.23 3.62
C SER A 317 -8.05 4.96 4.26
N PHE A 318 -8.72 4.42 5.26
CA PHE A 318 -8.25 3.22 5.94
C PHE A 318 -9.36 2.41 6.57
N VAL A 319 -9.15 1.09 6.58
CA VAL A 319 -10.01 0.10 7.25
C VAL A 319 -9.32 -0.35 8.54
N PRO A 320 -9.88 -0.04 9.72
CA PRO A 320 -9.42 -0.62 10.98
C PRO A 320 -9.48 -2.14 10.98
N ILE A 321 -8.36 -2.78 11.29
CA ILE A 321 -8.25 -4.24 11.39
C ILE A 321 -7.69 -4.67 12.74
N TRP A 322 -7.96 -5.92 13.06
CA TRP A 322 -7.55 -6.57 14.30
C TRP A 322 -7.00 -7.96 13.99
N THR A 323 -5.85 -8.31 14.57
CA THR A 323 -5.40 -9.70 14.60
C THR A 323 -6.08 -10.41 15.78
N GLN A 324 -7.04 -11.28 15.45
CA GLN A 324 -7.55 -12.26 16.40
C GLN A 324 -6.47 -13.30 16.66
N PHE A 325 -6.20 -13.61 17.93
CA PHE A 325 -5.19 -14.63 18.29
C PHE A 325 -5.80 -15.96 18.71
N ARG A 326 -7.08 -15.95 19.09
CA ARG A 326 -7.77 -17.07 19.73
C ARG A 326 -9.25 -17.08 19.34
N ASN A 327 -9.81 -18.26 19.07
CA ASN A 327 -11.23 -18.42 18.81
C ASN A 327 -12.07 -18.43 20.10
N ALA A 328 -13.40 -18.41 19.97
CA ALA A 328 -14.34 -18.41 21.10
C ALA A 328 -14.12 -19.53 22.14
N GLN A 329 -13.47 -20.65 21.76
CA GLN A 329 -13.15 -21.78 22.65
C GLN A 329 -11.73 -21.72 23.25
N ASP A 330 -11.05 -20.57 23.16
CA ASP A 330 -9.71 -20.37 23.73
C ASP A 330 -8.59 -21.19 23.08
N LYS A 331 -8.81 -21.63 21.83
CA LYS A 331 -7.75 -22.23 21.01
C LYS A 331 -7.06 -21.17 20.17
N ASN A 332 -5.76 -21.35 19.89
CA ASN A 332 -5.03 -20.49 18.95
C ASN A 332 -5.82 -20.40 17.65
N HIS A 333 -6.03 -19.17 17.20
CA HIS A 333 -6.69 -18.86 15.95
C HIS A 333 -6.26 -17.49 15.45
N PHE A 334 -5.23 -17.47 14.61
CA PHE A 334 -4.58 -16.26 14.10
C PHE A 334 -5.20 -15.83 12.78
N VAL A 335 -6.12 -14.86 12.84
CA VAL A 335 -6.83 -14.35 11.66
C VAL A 335 -6.94 -12.83 11.74
N VAL A 336 -6.65 -12.17 10.62
CA VAL A 336 -6.84 -10.73 10.48
C VAL A 336 -8.30 -10.46 10.12
N ARG A 337 -8.95 -9.55 10.84
CA ARG A 337 -10.37 -9.23 10.68
C ARG A 337 -10.63 -7.74 10.67
N SER A 338 -11.67 -7.31 9.96
CA SER A 338 -12.19 -5.96 10.05
C SER A 338 -12.81 -5.71 11.42
N VAL A 339 -12.44 -4.58 12.05
CA VAL A 339 -13.00 -4.17 13.35
C VAL A 339 -14.47 -3.84 13.22
N TYR A 340 -14.86 -3.17 12.14
CA TYR A 340 -16.25 -2.83 11.84
C TYR A 340 -17.12 -4.09 11.74
N GLU A 341 -16.72 -5.04 10.90
CA GLU A 341 -17.48 -6.27 10.74
C GLU A 341 -17.64 -7.00 12.07
N MET A 342 -16.56 -7.16 12.83
CA MET A 342 -16.62 -7.86 14.12
C MET A 342 -17.47 -7.14 15.16
N LEU A 343 -17.48 -5.81 15.20
CA LEU A 343 -18.29 -5.06 16.15
C LEU A 343 -19.77 -5.02 15.76
N THR A 344 -20.08 -5.07 14.47
CA THR A 344 -21.46 -5.03 13.93
C THR A 344 -22.15 -6.39 13.85
N LEU A 345 -21.43 -7.51 14.07
CA LEU A 345 -22.04 -8.84 14.18
C LEU A 345 -23.13 -8.90 15.27
N GLU A 346 -24.17 -9.70 15.00
CA GLU A 346 -25.16 -10.09 16.00
C GLU A 346 -24.45 -10.79 17.18
N GLN A 347 -24.92 -10.53 18.41
CA GLN A 347 -24.22 -11.00 19.62
C GLN A 347 -24.02 -12.52 19.64
N SER A 348 -24.97 -13.30 19.11
CA SER A 348 -24.84 -14.76 19.01
C SER A 348 -23.73 -15.20 18.04
N GLU A 349 -23.53 -14.48 16.94
CA GLU A 349 -22.46 -14.78 15.98
C GLU A 349 -21.11 -14.40 16.57
N LYS A 350 -21.05 -13.23 17.21
CA LYS A 350 -19.87 -12.75 17.93
C LYS A 350 -19.43 -13.72 19.03
N ASP A 351 -20.38 -14.24 19.83
CA ASP A 351 -20.10 -15.24 20.88
C ASP A 351 -19.57 -16.58 20.32
N ASN A 352 -19.87 -16.91 19.05
CA ASN A 352 -19.37 -18.12 18.39
C ASN A 352 -17.98 -17.95 17.79
N LEU A 353 -17.59 -16.72 17.41
CA LEU A 353 -16.32 -16.43 16.73
C LEU A 353 -15.24 -15.89 17.67
N VAL A 354 -15.62 -15.00 18.59
CA VAL A 354 -14.72 -14.19 19.41
C VAL A 354 -14.96 -14.47 20.90
N ARG A 355 -13.89 -14.72 21.67
CA ARG A 355 -14.03 -14.92 23.13
C ARG A 355 -14.52 -13.64 23.78
N ARG A 356 -15.35 -13.79 24.81
CA ARG A 356 -15.92 -12.69 25.62
C ARG A 356 -14.93 -11.57 25.96
N LYS A 357 -13.70 -11.90 26.40
CA LYS A 357 -12.69 -10.88 26.75
C LYS A 357 -12.17 -10.09 25.55
N ASP A 358 -12.11 -10.72 24.37
CA ASP A 358 -11.62 -10.11 23.13
C ASP A 358 -12.72 -9.23 22.48
N GLN A 359 -14.00 -9.45 22.83
CA GLN A 359 -15.09 -8.57 22.38
C GLN A 359 -14.93 -7.15 22.92
N LYS A 360 -14.55 -6.99 24.20
CA LYS A 360 -14.20 -5.67 24.75
C LYS A 360 -12.96 -5.09 24.08
N ARG A 361 -11.96 -5.94 23.77
CA ARG A 361 -10.74 -5.52 23.09
C ARG A 361 -11.02 -4.89 21.72
N LEU A 362 -12.01 -5.37 20.97
CA LEU A 362 -12.40 -4.76 19.70
C LEU A 362 -12.81 -3.28 19.84
N GLU A 363 -13.49 -2.92 20.92
CA GLU A 363 -13.86 -1.52 21.21
C GLU A 363 -12.62 -0.65 21.47
N GLU A 364 -11.61 -1.20 22.14
CA GLU A 364 -10.32 -0.54 22.38
C GLU A 364 -9.51 -0.42 21.07
N VAL A 365 -9.52 -1.46 20.22
CA VAL A 365 -8.88 -1.42 18.90
C VAL A 365 -9.48 -0.31 18.04
N HIS A 366 -10.80 -0.11 18.07
CA HIS A 366 -11.45 1.01 17.36
C HIS A 366 -10.91 2.38 17.82
N GLN A 367 -10.65 2.55 19.12
CA GLN A 367 -10.04 3.78 19.64
C GLN A 367 -8.57 3.92 19.23
N GLU A 368 -7.81 2.82 19.27
CA GLU A 368 -6.38 2.78 18.89
C GLU A 368 -6.14 2.86 17.39
N THR A 369 -7.20 2.79 16.58
CA THR A 369 -7.16 2.90 15.11
C THR A 369 -7.87 4.19 14.68
N ALA A 370 -9.20 4.18 14.54
CA ALA A 370 -9.97 5.29 13.98
C ALA A 370 -9.82 6.58 14.79
N SER A 371 -10.00 6.52 16.11
CA SER A 371 -9.89 7.74 16.93
C SER A 371 -8.46 8.28 16.97
N PHE A 372 -7.48 7.38 17.08
CA PHE A 372 -6.06 7.72 17.11
C PHE A 372 -5.59 8.36 15.80
N LEU A 373 -5.87 7.72 14.65
CA LEU A 373 -5.39 8.18 13.35
C LEU A 373 -6.13 9.41 12.81
N LEU A 374 -7.37 9.64 13.24
CA LEU A 374 -8.13 10.85 12.91
C LEU A 374 -7.91 11.98 13.92
N ASP A 375 -7.10 11.75 14.96
CA ASP A 375 -6.86 12.68 16.08
C ASP A 375 -8.15 13.28 16.66
N LYS A 376 -9.20 12.44 16.77
CA LYS A 376 -10.51 12.84 17.31
C LYS A 376 -11.26 11.63 17.85
N GLU A 377 -12.12 11.84 18.86
CA GLU A 377 -12.98 10.76 19.35
C GLU A 377 -14.00 10.33 18.28
N VAL A 378 -13.97 9.05 17.91
CA VAL A 378 -14.99 8.41 17.07
C VAL A 378 -15.79 7.44 17.95
N PRO A 379 -17.01 7.78 18.38
CA PRO A 379 -17.82 6.88 19.19
C PRO A 379 -18.26 5.66 18.37
N LEU A 380 -18.48 4.52 19.03
CA LEU A 380 -18.94 3.28 18.38
C LEU A 380 -20.27 3.44 17.63
N SER A 381 -21.12 4.39 18.03
CA SER A 381 -22.37 4.73 17.31
C SER A 381 -22.13 5.36 15.93
N GLN A 382 -20.90 5.77 15.63
CA GLN A 382 -20.44 6.34 14.35
C GLN A 382 -19.37 5.45 13.72
N ILE A 383 -19.33 4.17 14.07
CA ILE A 383 -18.37 3.24 13.48
C ILE A 383 -18.64 3.09 11.97
N GLN A 384 -17.56 3.07 11.19
CA GLN A 384 -17.57 2.92 9.74
C GLN A 384 -16.64 1.77 9.38
N GLU A 385 -16.91 1.13 8.25
CA GLU A 385 -16.01 0.12 7.70
C GLU A 385 -14.67 0.75 7.30
N GLU A 386 -14.74 1.93 6.71
CA GLU A 386 -13.60 2.67 6.19
C GLU A 386 -13.72 4.14 6.56
N TYR A 387 -12.59 4.75 6.90
CA TYR A 387 -12.49 6.14 7.30
C TYR A 387 -11.65 6.92 6.31
N VAL A 388 -12.17 8.05 5.82
CA VAL A 388 -11.41 8.98 5.00
C VAL A 388 -10.58 9.89 5.92
N PHE A 389 -9.30 10.04 5.60
CA PHE A 389 -8.41 11.00 6.24
C PHE A 389 -8.44 12.32 5.47
N GLU A 390 -8.96 13.36 6.14
CA GLU A 390 -9.13 14.69 5.58
C GLU A 390 -7.81 15.48 5.63
N LYS A 391 -7.68 16.48 4.74
CA LYS A 391 -6.49 17.33 4.58
C LYS A 391 -6.43 18.50 5.53
#